data_AF-A0A4Y9INX7-F1
#
_entry.id   AF-A0A4Y9INX7-F1
#
_cell.length_a   1.000
_cell.length_b   1.000
_cell.length_c   1.000
_cell.angle_alpha   90.00
_cell.angle_beta   90.00
_cell.angle_gamma   90.00
#
_symmetry.space_group_name_H-M   'P 1'
#
loop_
_entity.id
_entity.type
_entity.pdbx_description
1 polymer ?
#
loop_
_entity_poly.entity_id
_entity_poly.type
_entity_poly.pdbx_seq_one_letter_code
_entity_poly.pdbx_strand_id
1 'polypeptide(L)'
;MKRILLNKFFLFILFCTVALCSCGVWSLDSKVKQLRLGMTKQEVVNVLGTSYTHLEAVAVPEGDLETIAYSDNLYGNSYTIRFLNDKLVEWFAGTPNRTPVPVVVPVPHSGHN
;
A
#
# COMPACT_ATOMS: atom_id res chain seq x y z
N MET A 1 24.95 15.60 46.43
CA MET A 1 24.97 15.86 44.96
C MET A 1 24.43 14.70 44.10
N LYS A 2 24.57 13.42 44.48
CA LYS A 2 24.11 12.27 43.67
C LYS A 2 22.57 12.15 43.50
N ARG A 3 21.78 12.59 44.49
CA ARG A 3 20.30 12.54 44.46
C ARG A 3 19.65 13.50 43.45
N ILE A 4 20.29 14.64 43.16
CA ILE A 4 19.80 15.64 42.18
C ILE A 4 20.08 15.17 40.74
N LEU A 5 21.19 14.48 40.51
CA LEU A 5 21.52 13.83 39.24
C LEU A 5 20.59 12.64 38.94
N LEU A 6 20.22 11.85 39.95
CA LEU A 6 19.27 10.74 39.81
C LEU A 6 17.86 11.24 39.46
N ASN A 7 17.43 12.37 40.04
CA ASN A 7 16.13 12.98 39.74
C ASN A 7 16.05 13.55 38.31
N LYS A 8 17.13 14.18 37.82
CA LYS A 8 17.21 14.67 36.42
C LYS A 8 17.21 13.51 35.41
N PHE A 9 17.88 12.41 35.75
CA PHE A 9 17.88 11.19 34.93
C PHE A 9 16.49 10.55 34.87
N PHE A 10 15.78 10.50 36.00
CA PHE A 10 14.41 9.98 36.05
C PHE A 10 13.40 10.87 35.31
N LEU A 11 13.55 12.20 35.42
CA LEU A 11 12.70 13.16 34.69
C LEU A 11 12.94 13.10 33.18
N PHE A 12 14.18 12.85 32.74
CA PHE A 12 14.52 12.67 31.33
C PHE A 12 13.93 11.38 30.76
N ILE A 13 13.98 10.27 31.52
CA ILE A 13 13.35 9.00 31.12
C ILE A 13 11.82 9.15 31.04
N LEU A 14 11.19 9.84 32.00
CA LEU A 14 9.76 10.12 31.98
C LEU A 14 9.34 11.00 30.79
N PHE A 15 10.19 11.93 30.35
CA PHE A 15 9.94 12.74 29.17
C PHE A 15 10.07 11.93 27.86
N CYS A 16 11.05 11.02 27.79
CA CYS A 16 11.25 10.15 26.63
C CYS A 16 10.09 9.16 26.41
N THR A 17 9.44 8.68 27.47
CA THR A 17 8.29 7.75 27.32
C THR A 17 7.04 8.42 26.75
N VAL A 18 6.81 9.70 27.04
CA VAL A 18 5.68 10.46 26.47
C VAL A 18 5.93 10.83 25.01
N ALA A 19 7.18 11.13 24.64
CA ALA A 19 7.54 11.50 23.27
C ALA A 19 7.41 10.35 22.26
N LEU A 20 7.63 9.10 22.69
CA LEU A 20 7.56 7.93 21.82
C LEU A 20 6.13 7.40 21.58
N CYS A 21 5.13 7.88 22.31
CA CYS A 21 3.73 7.50 22.14
C CYS A 21 3.02 8.22 20.97
N SER A 22 3.71 9.05 20.18
CA SER A 22 3.15 9.69 18.98
C SER A 22 3.35 8.87 17.70
N CYS A 23 3.41 7.53 17.80
CA CYS A 23 3.13 6.69 16.63
C CYS A 23 1.64 6.80 16.32
N GLY A 24 1.29 7.87 15.59
CA GLY A 24 -0.06 8.07 15.09
C GLY A 24 -0.50 6.83 14.34
N VAL A 25 -1.57 6.19 14.83
CA VAL A 25 -2.33 5.20 14.08
C VAL A 25 -2.93 5.95 12.88
N TRP A 26 -2.15 6.05 11.81
CA TRP A 26 -2.64 6.56 10.54
C TRP A 26 -3.45 5.45 9.87
N SER A 27 -4.77 5.62 9.93
CA SER A 27 -5.73 4.73 9.27
C SER A 27 -5.48 4.66 7.77
N LEU A 28 -5.71 3.50 7.16
CA LEU A 28 -5.52 3.29 5.72
C LEU A 28 -6.25 4.34 4.86
N ASP A 29 -7.46 4.75 5.26
CA ASP A 29 -8.26 5.77 4.56
C ASP A 29 -7.56 7.13 4.44
N SER A 30 -6.83 7.57 5.48
CA SER A 30 -6.10 8.85 5.43
C SER A 30 -4.83 8.75 4.59
N LYS A 31 -4.22 7.56 4.52
CA LYS A 31 -3.03 7.31 3.70
C LYS A 31 -3.37 7.25 2.21
N VAL A 32 -4.47 6.60 1.84
CA VAL A 32 -4.91 6.50 0.43
C VAL A 32 -5.18 7.87 -0.19
N LYS A 33 -5.67 8.84 0.59
CA LYS A 33 -5.88 10.23 0.13
C LYS A 33 -4.59 10.95 -0.27
N GLN A 34 -3.42 10.44 0.13
CA GLN A 34 -2.13 11.01 -0.23
C GLN A 34 -1.60 10.49 -1.56
N LEU A 35 -2.23 9.44 -2.11
CA LEU A 35 -1.84 8.86 -3.39
C LEU A 35 -2.13 9.81 -4.55
N ARG A 36 -1.21 9.86 -5.51
CA ARG A 36 -1.35 10.62 -6.74
C ARG A 36 -1.05 9.71 -7.93
N LEU A 37 -1.80 9.91 -9.01
CA LEU A 37 -1.53 9.22 -10.26
C LEU A 37 -0.11 9.52 -10.73
N GLY A 38 0.56 8.51 -11.27
CA GLY A 38 1.95 8.55 -11.72
C GLY A 38 3.01 8.26 -10.65
N MET A 39 2.63 8.12 -9.37
CA MET A 39 3.54 7.66 -8.31
C MET A 39 4.12 6.28 -8.63
N THR A 40 5.38 6.06 -8.30
CA THR A 40 6.00 4.73 -8.41
C THR A 40 5.44 3.76 -7.38
N LYS A 41 5.60 2.46 -7.61
CA LYS A 41 5.20 1.43 -6.64
C LYS A 41 5.89 1.64 -5.29
N GLN A 42 7.17 2.04 -5.30
CA GLN A 42 7.92 2.34 -4.07
C GLN A 42 7.34 3.53 -3.29
N GLU A 43 6.93 4.60 -3.98
CA GLU A 43 6.28 5.74 -3.33
C GLU A 43 4.95 5.35 -2.70
N VAL A 44 4.14 4.56 -3.41
CA VAL A 44 2.86 4.06 -2.88
C VAL A 44 3.08 3.17 -1.66
N VAL A 45 4.06 2.26 -1.72
CA VAL A 45 4.41 1.37 -0.59
C VAL A 45 4.95 2.18 0.59
N ASN A 46 5.69 3.26 0.36
CA ASN A 46 6.14 4.16 1.43
C ASN A 46 4.98 4.89 2.13
N VAL A 47 3.93 5.24 1.39
CA VAL A 47 2.74 5.92 1.93
C VAL A 47 1.82 4.93 2.67
N LEU A 48 1.45 3.83 2.01
CA LEU A 48 0.45 2.88 2.51
C LEU A 48 1.05 1.86 3.49
N GLY A 49 2.31 1.47 3.26
CA GLY A 49 3.02 0.43 4.00
C GLY A 49 3.32 -0.79 3.14
N THR A 50 4.09 -1.72 3.70
CA THR A 50 4.52 -2.96 3.02
C THR A 50 3.50 -4.10 3.12
N SER A 51 2.45 -3.94 3.92
CA SER A 51 1.42 -4.96 4.16
C SER A 51 0.33 -4.93 3.09
N TYR A 52 0.67 -5.39 1.88
CA TYR A 52 -0.28 -5.54 0.77
C TYR A 52 -0.37 -6.98 0.28
N THR A 53 -1.46 -7.29 -0.41
CA THR A 53 -1.68 -8.57 -1.10
C THR A 53 -1.56 -8.34 -2.60
N HIS A 54 -0.80 -9.18 -3.30
CA HIS A 54 -0.73 -9.16 -4.75
C HIS A 54 -1.95 -9.87 -5.33
N LEU A 55 -2.68 -9.22 -6.25
CA LEU A 55 -3.90 -9.77 -6.83
C LEU A 55 -3.68 -10.27 -8.26
N GLU A 56 -2.96 -9.51 -9.08
CA GLU A 56 -2.77 -9.81 -10.50
C GLU A 56 -1.48 -9.17 -11.01
N ALA A 57 -0.78 -9.87 -11.91
CA ALA A 57 0.25 -9.31 -12.77
C ALA A 57 0.05 -9.89 -14.17
N VAL A 58 -0.17 -9.01 -15.15
CA VAL A 58 -0.43 -9.40 -16.53
C VAL A 58 0.30 -8.46 -17.48
N ALA A 59 0.98 -9.05 -18.46
CA ALA A 59 1.56 -8.28 -19.56
C ALA A 59 0.45 -7.90 -20.53
N VAL A 60 0.20 -6.60 -20.70
CA VAL A 60 -0.73 -6.03 -21.67
C VAL A 60 0.06 -5.33 -22.80
N PRO A 61 -0.54 -5.05 -23.96
CA PRO A 61 0.15 -4.36 -25.06
C PRO A 61 0.74 -3.00 -24.66
N GLU A 62 0.17 -2.37 -23.64
CA GLU A 62 0.56 -1.06 -23.09
C GLU A 62 1.70 -1.17 -22.05
N GLY A 63 2.03 -2.38 -21.60
CA GLY A 63 3.07 -2.64 -20.61
C GLY A 63 2.68 -3.66 -19.54
N ASP A 64 3.43 -3.71 -18.46
CA ASP A 64 3.15 -4.61 -17.33
C ASP A 64 2.08 -3.98 -16.42
N LEU A 65 0.91 -4.60 -16.36
CA LEU A 65 -0.17 -4.23 -15.46
C LEU A 65 -0.08 -5.06 -14.18
N GLU A 66 0.06 -4.40 -13.05
CA GLU A 66 0.10 -5.03 -11.73
C GLU A 66 -1.02 -4.48 -10.84
N THR A 67 -1.72 -5.37 -10.14
CA THR A 67 -2.78 -5.01 -9.21
C THR A 67 -2.47 -5.56 -7.82
N ILE A 68 -2.49 -4.68 -6.81
CA ILE A 68 -2.34 -5.04 -5.39
C ILE A 68 -3.55 -4.55 -4.60
N ALA A 69 -3.76 -5.14 -3.42
CA ALA A 69 -4.77 -4.71 -2.48
C ALA A 69 -4.20 -4.47 -1.08
N TYR A 70 -4.69 -3.42 -0.44
CA TYR A 70 -4.50 -3.13 0.97
C TYR A 70 -5.80 -3.37 1.71
N SER A 71 -5.76 -4.08 2.82
CA SER A 71 -6.92 -4.32 3.68
C SER A 71 -6.59 -3.99 5.13
N ASP A 72 -7.44 -3.21 5.76
CA ASP A 72 -7.37 -2.93 7.18
C ASP A 72 -8.24 -3.95 7.94
N ASN A 73 -7.59 -4.81 8.73
CA ASN A 73 -8.27 -5.86 9.48
C ASN A 73 -9.16 -5.32 10.61
N LEU A 74 -8.95 -4.07 11.05
CA LEU A 74 -9.67 -3.48 12.18
C LEU A 74 -11.00 -2.87 11.75
N TYR A 75 -11.03 -2.24 10.57
CA TYR A 75 -12.20 -1.49 10.08
C TYR A 75 -12.83 -2.09 8.81
N GLY A 76 -12.24 -3.15 8.23
CA GLY A 76 -12.76 -3.81 7.04
C GLY A 76 -12.64 -2.99 5.75
N ASN A 77 -11.92 -1.87 5.79
CA ASN A 77 -11.65 -1.06 4.61
C ASN A 77 -10.65 -1.79 3.72
N SER A 78 -10.95 -1.91 2.44
CA SER A 78 -10.02 -2.43 1.44
C SER A 78 -9.85 -1.42 0.32
N TYR A 79 -8.66 -1.37 -0.26
CA TYR A 79 -8.35 -0.55 -1.43
C TYR A 79 -7.58 -1.38 -2.43
N THR A 80 -7.96 -1.24 -3.69
CA THR A 80 -7.27 -1.86 -4.81
C THR A 80 -6.48 -0.80 -5.54
N ILE A 81 -5.22 -1.10 -5.82
CA ILE A 81 -4.25 -0.20 -6.43
C ILE A 81 -3.72 -0.86 -7.70
N ARG A 82 -3.78 -0.16 -8.83
CA ARG A 82 -3.30 -0.63 -10.13
C ARG A 82 -2.11 0.18 -10.61
N PHE A 83 -1.09 -0.54 -11.06
CA PHE A 83 0.12 0.00 -11.64
C PHE A 83 0.23 -0.42 -13.10
N LEU A 84 0.64 0.51 -13.95
CA LEU A 84 1.06 0.23 -15.32
C LEU A 84 2.51 0.69 -15.46
N ASN A 85 3.42 -0.21 -15.83
CA ASN A 85 4.86 0.08 -15.92
C ASN A 85 5.41 0.72 -14.64
N ASP A 86 5.11 0.13 -13.49
CA ASP A 86 5.47 0.60 -12.13
C ASP A 86 4.82 1.93 -11.70
N LYS A 87 3.95 2.53 -12.50
CA LYS A 87 3.28 3.80 -12.17
C LYS A 87 1.83 3.61 -11.77
N LEU A 88 1.42 4.24 -10.69
CA LEU A 88 0.05 4.26 -10.21
C LEU A 88 -0.86 4.89 -11.25
N VAL A 89 -1.76 4.10 -11.83
CA VAL A 89 -2.74 4.56 -12.84
C VAL A 89 -4.14 4.66 -12.29
N GLU A 90 -4.48 3.86 -11.27
CA GLU A 90 -5.83 3.83 -10.71
C GLU A 90 -5.82 3.30 -9.26
N TRP A 91 -6.73 3.80 -8.44
CA TRP A 91 -7.05 3.22 -7.15
C TRP A 91 -8.55 3.40 -6.82
N PHE A 92 -9.13 2.44 -6.11
CA PHE A 92 -10.52 2.50 -5.66
C PHE A 92 -10.73 1.72 -4.35
N ALA A 93 -11.79 2.07 -3.62
CA ALA A 93 -12.20 1.36 -2.42
C ALA A 93 -12.93 0.05 -2.78
N GLY A 94 -12.64 -1.01 -2.02
CA GLY A 94 -13.15 -2.36 -2.23
C GLY A 94 -12.11 -3.29 -2.86
N THR A 95 -12.40 -4.59 -2.79
CA THR A 95 -11.75 -5.60 -3.64
C THR A 95 -12.28 -5.48 -5.06
N PRO A 96 -11.46 -5.75 -6.10
CA PRO A 96 -12.00 -5.80 -7.44
C PRO A 96 -13.09 -6.88 -7.45
N ASN A 97 -14.26 -6.57 -8.01
CA ASN A 97 -15.24 -7.60 -8.29
C ASN A 97 -14.55 -8.59 -9.23
N ARG A 98 -14.17 -9.76 -8.71
CA ARG A 98 -13.51 -10.82 -9.48
C ARG A 98 -14.54 -11.42 -10.44
N THR A 99 -15.05 -10.65 -11.39
CA THR A 99 -15.32 -11.23 -12.70
C THR A 99 -13.95 -11.57 -13.24
N PRO A 100 -13.62 -12.86 -13.43
CA PRO A 100 -12.38 -13.24 -14.08
C PRO A 100 -12.33 -12.46 -15.38
N VAL A 101 -11.32 -11.61 -15.55
CA VAL A 101 -11.05 -11.04 -16.86
C VAL A 101 -10.88 -12.28 -17.75
N PRO A 102 -11.69 -12.46 -18.81
CA PRO A 102 -11.50 -13.58 -19.70
C PRO A 102 -10.04 -13.51 -20.11
N VAL A 103 -9.25 -14.52 -19.75
CA VAL A 103 -7.90 -14.66 -20.27
C VAL A 103 -8.10 -14.60 -21.78
N VAL A 104 -7.67 -13.51 -22.41
CA VAL A 104 -7.60 -13.45 -23.88
C VAL A 104 -6.46 -14.39 -24.22
N VAL A 105 -6.78 -15.68 -24.24
CA VAL A 105 -5.88 -16.69 -24.78
C VAL A 105 -5.63 -16.22 -26.20
N PRO A 106 -4.38 -15.94 -26.60
CA PRO A 106 -4.09 -15.61 -27.98
C PRO A 106 -4.70 -16.73 -28.82
N VAL A 107 -5.74 -16.41 -29.59
CA VAL A 107 -6.33 -17.36 -30.53
C VAL A 107 -5.17 -17.80 -31.40
N PRO A 108 -4.80 -19.09 -31.45
CA PRO A 108 -3.80 -19.53 -32.39
C PRO A 108 -4.33 -19.10 -33.75
N HIS A 109 -3.63 -18.18 -34.42
CA HIS A 109 -3.87 -17.92 -35.82
C HIS A 109 -3.65 -19.26 -36.50
N SER A 110 -4.75 -19.94 -36.82
CA SER A 110 -4.72 -21.23 -37.50
C SER A 110 -4.15 -20.95 -38.87
N GLY A 111 -2.83 -21.13 -38.98
CA GLY A 111 -2.14 -21.17 -40.24
C GLY A 111 -2.51 -22.44 -40.98
N HIS A 112 -2.74 -22.28 -42.28
CA HIS A 112 -2.91 -23.30 -43.31
C HIS A 112 -4.22 -24.11 -43.27
N ASN A 113 -4.91 -24.29 -44.39
CA ASN A 113 -4.41 -24.54 -45.75
C ASN A 113 -5.23 -23.82 -46.83
#